data_AF-A0AAD9WGC3-F1
#
_entry.id   AF-A0AAD9WGC3-F1
#
_cell.length_a   1.000
_cell.length_b   1.000
_cell.length_c   1.000
_cell.angle_alpha   90.00
_cell.angle_beta   90.00
_cell.angle_gamma   90.00
#
_symmetry.space_group_name_H-M   'P 1'
#
loop_
_entity.id
_entity.type
_entity.pdbx_description
1 polymer ?
#
loop_
_entity_poly.entity_id
_entity_poly.type
_entity_poly.pdbx_seq_one_letter_code
_entity_poly.pdbx_strand_id
1 'polypeptide(L)'
;KLPRFQPENLAHNAKLFDRVNEIAQRKGCTPSQLALAWVHHQGDDICPIPGTTKIENFNQNIGALSVKLTPEEMAELESIASADSVKGDRYDSSVSTWENSDTPPLSSWEAA
;
A
#
# COMPACT_ATOMS: atom_id res chain seq x y z
N LYS A 1 -2.70 14.27 -8.77
CA LYS A 1 -1.88 13.04 -8.59
C LYS A 1 -1.54 12.96 -7.11
N LEU A 2 -1.76 11.81 -6.45
CA LEU A 2 -1.59 11.68 -5.00
C LEU A 2 -0.23 12.22 -4.51
N PRO A 3 -0.15 12.94 -3.38
CA PRO A 3 1.07 13.66 -2.97
C PRO A 3 2.32 12.79 -2.89
N ARG A 4 2.20 11.54 -2.42
CA ARG A 4 3.30 10.56 -2.35
C ARG A 4 3.96 10.20 -3.69
N PHE A 5 3.28 10.47 -4.81
CA PHE A 5 3.73 10.13 -6.16
C PHE A 5 4.07 11.35 -7.02
N GLN A 6 4.14 12.54 -6.41
CA GLN A 6 4.77 13.71 -7.03
C GLN A 6 6.28 13.46 -7.18
N PRO A 7 6.97 14.05 -8.20
CA PRO A 7 8.33 13.64 -8.56
C PRO A 7 9.33 13.62 -7.40
N GLU A 8 9.36 14.66 -6.58
CA GLU A 8 10.28 14.76 -5.44
C GLU A 8 9.98 13.73 -4.34
N ASN A 9 8.70 13.58 -3.99
CA ASN A 9 8.24 12.60 -3.01
C ASN A 9 8.46 11.17 -3.49
N LEU A 10 8.22 10.91 -4.78
CA LEU A 10 8.43 9.60 -5.40
C LEU A 10 9.90 9.20 -5.36
N ALA A 11 10.81 10.11 -5.72
CA ALA A 11 12.25 9.85 -5.68
C ALA A 11 12.75 9.55 -4.25
N HIS A 12 12.18 10.21 -3.24
CA HIS A 12 12.45 9.90 -1.83
C HIS A 12 11.87 8.55 -1.42
N ASN A 13 10.59 8.32 -1.68
CA ASN A 13 9.85 7.11 -1.28
C ASN A 13 10.39 5.85 -1.99
N ALA A 14 10.95 5.98 -3.20
CA ALA A 14 11.62 4.89 -3.90
C ALA A 14 12.79 4.31 -3.09
N LYS A 15 13.56 5.14 -2.38
CA LYS A 15 14.67 4.66 -1.53
C LYS A 15 14.18 3.82 -0.35
N LEU A 16 13.00 4.13 0.18
CA LEU A 16 12.37 3.31 1.23
C LEU A 16 11.91 1.97 0.64
N PHE A 17 11.30 2.02 -0.55
CA PHE A 17 10.89 0.82 -1.27
C PHE A 17 12.08 -0.09 -1.59
N ASP A 18 13.23 0.46 -1.98
CA ASP A 18 14.45 -0.31 -2.27
C ASP A 18 14.90 -1.11 -1.04
N ARG A 19 14.89 -0.50 0.15
CA ARG A 19 15.21 -1.18 1.42
C ARG A 19 14.21 -2.29 1.74
N VAL A 20 12.91 -2.07 1.51
CA VAL A 20 11.90 -3.14 1.67
C VAL A 20 12.14 -4.27 0.67
N ASN A 21 12.54 -3.94 -0.56
CA ASN A 21 12.83 -4.91 -1.61
C ASN A 21 14.06 -5.77 -1.26
N GLU A 22 15.09 -5.19 -0.65
CA GLU A 22 16.25 -5.94 -0.15
C GLU A 22 15.85 -6.98 0.92
N ILE A 23 14.97 -6.62 1.85
CA ILE A 23 14.42 -7.56 2.84
C ILE A 23 13.62 -8.66 2.15
N ALA A 24 12.78 -8.30 1.17
CA ALA A 24 11.96 -9.26 0.44
C ALA A 24 12.81 -10.27 -0.33
N GLN A 25 13.91 -9.80 -0.95
CA GLN A 25 14.89 -10.65 -1.62
C GLN A 25 15.60 -11.60 -0.65
N ARG A 26 16.07 -11.11 0.51
CA ARG A 26 16.67 -11.97 1.56
C ARG A 26 15.71 -13.06 2.02
N LYS A 27 14.41 -12.75 2.07
CA LYS A 27 13.33 -13.69 2.42
C LYS A 27 12.90 -14.62 1.28
N GLY A 28 13.30 -14.35 0.04
CA GLY A 28 12.81 -15.09 -1.12
C GLY A 28 11.31 -14.91 -1.39
N CYS A 29 10.75 -13.73 -1.06
CA CYS A 29 9.35 -13.40 -1.28
C CYS A 29 9.21 -12.10 -2.09
N THR A 30 8.00 -11.79 -2.58
CA THR A 30 7.76 -10.50 -3.24
C THR A 30 7.63 -9.37 -2.22
N PRO A 31 7.90 -8.10 -2.60
CA PRO A 31 7.64 -6.96 -1.71
C PRO A 31 6.18 -6.86 -1.25
N SER A 32 5.23 -7.29 -2.11
CA SER A 32 3.81 -7.36 -1.75
C SER A 32 3.52 -8.40 -0.68
N GLN A 33 4.15 -9.58 -0.78
CA GLN A 33 4.06 -10.63 0.25
C GLN A 33 4.67 -10.18 1.56
N LEU A 34 5.85 -9.55 1.51
CA LEU A 34 6.52 -9.04 2.70
C LEU A 34 5.66 -7.99 3.42
N ALA A 35 5.09 -7.04 2.68
CA ALA A 35 4.22 -6.01 3.25
C ALA A 35 2.97 -6.61 3.91
N LEU A 36 2.32 -7.59 3.26
CA LEU A 36 1.15 -8.25 3.82
C LEU A 36 1.49 -9.12 5.03
N ALA A 37 2.63 -9.81 5.00
CA ALA A 37 3.15 -10.58 6.13
C ALA A 37 3.43 -9.67 7.33
N TRP A 38 4.03 -8.50 7.11
CA TRP A 38 4.25 -7.52 8.17
C TRP A 38 2.95 -7.10 8.84
N VAL A 39 1.88 -6.82 8.08
CA VAL A 39 0.55 -6.50 8.65
C VAL A 39 0.01 -7.66 9.48
N HIS A 40 0.13 -8.89 9.00
CA HIS A 40 -0.29 -10.08 9.76
C HIS A 40 0.47 -10.25 11.08
N HIS A 41 1.73 -9.81 11.17
CA HIS A 41 2.55 -9.94 12.39
C HIS A 41 2.32 -8.81 13.40
N GLN A 42 1.44 -7.83 13.12
CA GLN A 42 1.13 -6.74 14.05
C GLN A 42 0.28 -7.17 15.25
N GLY A 43 -0.39 -8.33 15.17
CA GLY A 43 -1.19 -8.88 16.27
C GLY A 43 -2.09 -10.03 15.83
N ASP A 44 -2.46 -10.90 16.77
CA ASP A 44 -3.36 -12.04 16.51
C ASP A 44 -4.82 -11.60 16.22
N ASP A 45 -5.15 -10.34 16.50
CA ASP A 45 -6.43 -9.68 16.25
C ASP A 45 -6.46 -8.91 14.91
N ILE A 46 -5.40 -8.99 14.11
CA ILE A 46 -5.29 -8.30 12.82
C ILE A 46 -5.67 -9.22 11.66
N CYS A 47 -6.77 -8.87 10.96
CA CYS A 47 -7.22 -9.57 9.76
C CYS A 47 -7.16 -8.64 8.52
N PRO A 48 -6.05 -8.65 7.75
CA PRO A 48 -5.97 -7.85 6.54
C PRO A 48 -6.90 -8.37 5.45
N ILE A 49 -7.51 -7.45 4.70
CA ILE A 49 -8.48 -7.74 3.63
C ILE A 49 -7.97 -7.26 2.26
N PRO A 50 -6.87 -7.85 1.73
CA PRO A 50 -6.27 -7.37 0.49
C PRO A 50 -7.18 -7.68 -0.71
N GLY A 51 -7.62 -6.62 -1.40
CA GLY A 51 -8.41 -6.73 -2.63
C GLY A 51 -7.55 -6.99 -3.87
N THR A 52 -8.09 -7.71 -4.85
CA THR A 52 -7.46 -7.92 -6.16
C THR A 52 -8.51 -8.30 -7.21
N THR A 53 -8.24 -7.97 -8.47
CA THR A 53 -9.04 -8.40 -9.64
C THR A 53 -8.40 -9.56 -10.42
N LYS A 54 -7.20 -10.00 -10.00
CA LYS A 54 -6.39 -11.03 -10.69
C LYS A 54 -6.10 -12.22 -9.78
N ILE A 55 -6.19 -13.42 -10.32
CA ILE A 55 -5.94 -14.69 -9.60
C ILE A 55 -4.46 -14.80 -9.21
N GLU A 56 -3.54 -14.34 -10.05
CA GLU A 56 -2.10 -14.38 -9.75
C GLU A 56 -1.77 -13.59 -8.50
N ASN A 57 -2.37 -12.39 -8.36
CA ASN A 57 -2.23 -11.55 -7.17
C ASN A 57 -2.90 -12.19 -5.95
N PHE A 58 -4.05 -12.88 -6.12
CA PHE A 58 -4.69 -13.62 -5.04
C PHE A 58 -3.77 -14.71 -4.50
N ASN A 59 -3.13 -15.48 -5.39
CA ASN A 59 -2.14 -16.49 -5.01
C ASN A 59 -0.91 -15.86 -4.32
N GLN A 60 -0.45 -14.69 -4.78
CA GLN A 60 0.61 -13.95 -4.08
C GLN A 60 0.19 -13.54 -2.67
N ASN A 61 -1.02 -13.01 -2.48
CA ASN A 61 -1.55 -12.63 -1.17
C ASN A 61 -1.62 -13.82 -0.21
N ILE A 62 -2.09 -14.99 -0.68
CA ILE A 62 -2.06 -16.23 0.11
C ILE A 62 -0.62 -16.60 0.51
N GLY A 63 0.33 -16.48 -0.43
CA GLY A 63 1.73 -16.78 -0.18
C GLY A 63 2.37 -15.96 0.94
N ALA A 64 1.81 -14.78 1.27
CA ALA A 64 2.28 -13.97 2.39
C ALA A 64 2.15 -14.68 3.75
N LEU A 65 1.19 -15.59 3.91
CA LEU A 65 0.98 -16.35 5.16
C LEU A 65 2.15 -17.27 5.50
N SER A 66 2.92 -17.67 4.49
CA SER A 66 4.12 -18.51 4.63
C SER A 66 5.36 -17.70 5.00
N VAL A 67 5.34 -16.38 4.88
CA VAL A 67 6.46 -15.51 5.24
C VAL A 67 6.48 -15.32 6.75
N LYS A 68 7.54 -15.78 7.41
CA LYS A 68 7.76 -15.59 8.86
C LYS A 68 8.79 -14.50 9.07
N LEU A 69 8.45 -13.51 9.88
CA LEU A 69 9.33 -12.38 10.21
C LEU A 69 9.94 -12.58 11.60
N THR A 70 11.25 -12.40 11.71
CA THR A 70 11.92 -12.40 13.02
C THR A 70 11.70 -11.05 13.71
N PRO A 71 11.90 -10.96 15.04
CA PRO A 71 11.81 -9.69 15.76
C PRO A 71 12.75 -8.61 15.19
N GLU A 72 13.93 -9.01 14.72
CA GLU A 72 14.91 -8.09 14.14
C GLU A 72 14.43 -7.53 12.80
N GLU A 73 13.83 -8.37 11.95
CA GLU A 73 13.28 -7.94 10.66
C GLU A 73 12.02 -7.09 10.84
N MET A 74 11.20 -7.39 11.86
CA MET A 74 10.08 -6.53 12.25
C MET A 74 10.57 -5.15 12.66
N ALA A 75 11.58 -5.06 13.52
CA ALA A 75 12.16 -3.79 13.93
C ALA A 75 12.80 -3.03 12.74
N GLU A 76 13.45 -3.75 11.82
CA GLU A 76 14.00 -3.18 10.60
C GLU A 76 12.90 -2.57 9.72
N LEU A 77 11.80 -3.32 9.49
CA LEU A 77 10.65 -2.87 8.71
C LEU A 77 9.96 -1.66 9.35
N GLU A 78 9.78 -1.66 10.67
CA GLU A 78 9.19 -0.54 11.42
C GLU A 78 10.07 0.72 11.32
N SER A 79 11.39 0.58 11.34
CA SER A 79 12.31 1.71 11.14
C SER A 79 12.13 2.36 9.75
N ILE A 80 11.91 1.54 8.71
CA ILE A 80 11.71 1.98 7.33
C ILE A 80 10.32 2.62 7.16
N ALA A 81 9.31 2.01 7.77
CA ALA A 81 7.90 2.38 7.61
C ALA A 81 7.41 3.44 8.61
N SER A 82 8.31 4.05 9.40
CA SER A 82 7.96 5.11 10.34
C SER A 82 7.18 6.24 9.66
N ALA A 83 6.19 6.80 10.37
CA ALA A 83 5.24 7.76 9.82
C ALA A 83 5.92 8.97 9.17
N ASP A 84 7.04 9.41 9.73
CA ASP A 84 7.82 10.56 9.27
C ASP A 84 8.74 10.24 8.08
N SER A 85 8.93 8.96 7.75
CA SER A 85 9.82 8.55 6.66
C SER A 85 9.20 8.75 5.28
N VAL A 86 7.90 8.53 5.12
CA VAL A 86 7.22 8.63 3.81
C VAL A 86 6.87 10.08 3.50
N LYS A 87 7.40 10.62 2.40
CA LYS A 87 7.11 12.00 1.97
C LYS A 87 5.78 12.10 1.22
N GLY A 88 5.01 13.12 1.59
CA GLY A 88 3.72 13.46 1.01
C GLY A 88 2.55 12.79 1.73
N ASP A 89 1.44 13.52 1.82
CA ASP A 89 0.20 13.03 2.42
C ASP A 89 -0.36 11.83 1.66
N ARG A 90 -1.06 10.96 2.40
CA ARG A 90 -1.73 9.79 1.81
C ARG A 90 -2.80 10.21 0.79
N TYR A 91 -3.50 11.30 1.08
CA TYR A 91 -4.59 11.84 0.28
C TYR A 91 -4.30 13.30 -0.05
N ASP A 92 -4.69 13.72 -1.24
CA ASP A 92 -4.78 15.14 -1.58
C ASP A 92 -6.07 15.72 -0.97
N SER A 93 -6.08 17.02 -0.73
CA SER A 93 -7.28 17.82 -0.47
C SER A 93 -8.37 17.64 -1.54
N SER A 94 -8.00 17.23 -2.75
CA SER A 94 -8.91 17.04 -3.88
C SER A 94 -9.48 15.61 -4.01
N VAL A 95 -9.37 14.75 -2.99
CA VAL A 95 -10.00 13.43 -3.05
C VAL A 95 -11.52 13.61 -3.08
N SER A 96 -12.17 13.05 -4.11
CA SER A 96 -13.62 13.10 -4.27
C SER A 96 -14.31 12.53 -3.03
N THR A 97 -14.95 13.40 -2.28
CA THR A 97 -15.88 13.08 -1.19
C THR A 97 -17.30 13.15 -1.71
N TRP A 98 -18.27 12.73 -0.89
CA TRP A 98 -19.70 12.92 -1.16
C TRP A 98 -20.07 14.40 -1.37
N GLU A 99 -19.24 15.34 -0.90
CA GLU A 99 -19.46 16.79 -1.03
C GLU A 99 -19.39 17.27 -2.48
N ASN A 100 -18.70 16.54 -3.35
CA ASN A 100 -18.56 16.86 -4.78
C ASN A 100 -19.33 15.87 -5.68
N SER A 101 -20.22 15.07 -5.10
CA SER A 101 -21.03 14.07 -5.82
C SER A 101 -22.40 14.66 -6.20
N ASP A 102 -22.41 15.58 -7.15
CA ASP A 102 -23.64 16.13 -7.72
C ASP A 102 -24.32 15.16 -8.69
N THR A 103 -25.62 15.35 -8.91
CA THR A 103 -26.37 14.59 -9.91
C THR A 103 -26.40 15.37 -11.23
N PRO A 104 -26.19 14.72 -12.40
CA PRO A 104 -26.30 15.41 -13.69
C PRO A 104 -27.65 16.13 -13.83
N PRO A 105 -27.67 17.41 -14.24
CA PRO A 105 -28.92 18.15 -14.38
C PRO A 105 -29.77 17.54 -15.49
N LEU A 106 -31.10 17.64 -15.37
CA LEU A 106 -32.04 17.15 -16.40
C LEU A 106 -31.74 17.69 -17.80
N SER A 107 -31.17 18.90 -17.90
CA SER A 107 -30.75 19.52 -19.15
C SER A 107 -29.53 18.88 -19.83
N SER A 108 -28.74 18.06 -19.12
CA SER A 108 -27.59 17.35 -19.69
C SER A 108 -27.98 16.00 -20.33
N TRP A 109 -29.27 15.67 -20.31
CA TRP A 109 -29.79 14.47 -20.96
C TRP A 109 -30.26 14.84 -22.37
N GLU A 110 -29.45 14.54 -23.39
CA GLU A 110 -29.94 14.53 -24.77
C GLU A 110 -30.80 13.27 -24.95
N ALA A 111 -32.09 13.45 -25.28
CA ALA A 111 -32.96 12.34 -25.65
C ALA A 111 -32.45 11.76 -26.98
N ALA A 112 -31.97 10.52 -26.93
CA ALA A 112 -31.59 9.73 -28.10
C ALA A 112 -32.81 9.37 -28.96
#